data_AF-A0AAV2HKS9-F1
#
_entry.id   AF-A0AAV2HKS9-F1
#
_cell.length_a   1.000
_cell.length_b   1.000
_cell.length_c   1.000
_cell.angle_alpha   90.00
_cell.angle_beta   90.00
_cell.angle_gamma   90.00
#
_symmetry.space_group_name_H-M   'P 1'
#
loop_
_entity.id
_entity.type
_entity.pdbx_description
1 polymer ?
#
loop_
_entity_poly.entity_id
_entity_poly.type
_entity_poly.pdbx_seq_one_letter_code
_entity_poly.pdbx_strand_id
1 'polypeptide(L)'
;MNPGIGGGAFEWVDSVLVKALQNGSWLLIDNVNFCSASVLDRLNALLEPNGVLTVNERGTVDGTILTITPHPDFRLFFAMDPKRGEISRAMRNRGIEIYILGEDDECSFSKEDILSMLTATGLGNSRLSEWLLHLHTTLKSSLPFNERPVIADLLHAGAMFAQLTSKGFSAVEAASHVVEDVYVSNKRSSTTKQVLLLIFML
;
A
#
# COMPACT_ATOMS: atom_id res chain seq x y z
N MET A 1 -52.56 15.68 -0.86
CA MET A 1 -52.87 14.30 -1.32
C MET A 1 -51.58 13.55 -1.35
N ASN A 2 -51.50 12.42 -0.64
CA ASN A 2 -50.30 11.64 -0.42
C ASN A 2 -50.36 10.38 -1.32
N PRO A 3 -49.59 10.28 -2.41
CA PRO A 3 -49.60 9.08 -3.24
C PRO A 3 -48.39 8.19 -2.93
N GLY A 4 -48.68 6.95 -2.51
CA GLY A 4 -47.82 5.80 -2.81
C GLY A 4 -46.75 5.41 -1.79
N ILE A 5 -47.17 4.78 -0.69
CA ILE A 5 -46.32 3.89 0.12
C ILE A 5 -46.27 2.54 -0.61
N GLY A 6 -45.11 2.14 -1.16
CA GLY A 6 -44.94 0.78 -1.71
C GLY A 6 -43.90 0.54 -2.80
N GLY A 7 -43.01 1.48 -3.12
CA GLY A 7 -41.89 1.24 -4.06
C GLY A 7 -40.58 1.73 -3.46
N GLY A 8 -39.52 0.93 -3.52
CA GLY A 8 -38.20 1.34 -3.03
C GLY A 8 -37.79 2.67 -3.65
N ALA A 9 -37.42 3.65 -2.81
CA ALA A 9 -36.90 4.92 -3.26
C ALA A 9 -35.39 4.77 -3.50
N PHE A 10 -34.92 5.17 -4.68
CA PHE A 10 -33.50 5.33 -4.94
C PHE A 10 -33.10 6.75 -4.54
N GLU A 11 -32.10 6.85 -3.68
CA GLU A 11 -31.49 8.12 -3.33
C GLU A 11 -30.07 8.20 -3.87
N TRP A 12 -29.66 9.43 -4.18
CA TRP A 12 -28.27 9.70 -4.53
C TRP A 12 -27.41 9.70 -3.26
N VAL A 13 -26.28 8.99 -3.31
CA VAL A 13 -25.31 8.98 -2.22
C VAL A 13 -23.99 9.53 -2.72
N ASP A 14 -23.51 10.60 -2.08
CA ASP A 14 -22.23 11.20 -2.43
C ASP A 14 -21.07 10.24 -2.16
N SER A 15 -20.23 10.07 -3.19
CA SER A 15 -19.03 9.26 -3.13
C SER A 15 -17.98 9.88 -2.21
N VAL A 16 -16.97 9.09 -1.85
CA VAL A 16 -15.83 9.57 -1.06
C VAL A 16 -15.11 10.73 -1.76
N LEU A 17 -14.99 10.68 -3.10
CA LEU A 17 -14.43 11.76 -3.90
C LEU A 17 -15.25 13.05 -3.77
N VAL A 18 -16.57 12.96 -3.93
CA VAL A 18 -17.47 14.13 -3.82
C VAL A 18 -17.35 14.78 -2.44
N LYS A 19 -17.41 13.96 -1.39
CA LYS A 19 -17.27 14.43 0.00
C LYS A 19 -15.91 15.07 0.25
N ALA A 20 -14.82 14.46 -0.24
CA ALA A 20 -13.47 14.99 -0.07
C ALA A 20 -13.30 16.33 -0.80
N LEU A 21 -13.82 16.45 -2.03
CA LEU A 21 -13.81 17.70 -2.80
C LEU A 21 -14.52 18.83 -2.08
N GLN A 22 -15.69 18.56 -1.49
CA GLN A 22 -16.48 19.56 -0.77
C GLN A 22 -15.82 19.98 0.55
N ASN A 23 -15.23 19.02 1.27
CA ASN A 23 -14.70 19.24 2.61
C ASN A 23 -13.21 19.64 2.65
N GLY A 24 -12.52 19.66 1.51
CA GLY A 24 -11.07 19.90 1.47
C GLY A 24 -10.23 18.77 2.04
N SER A 25 -10.80 17.55 2.13
CA SER A 25 -10.08 16.40 2.65
C SER A 25 -9.07 15.88 1.64
N TRP A 26 -7.97 15.31 2.12
CA TRP A 26 -7.01 14.65 1.24
C TRP A 26 -7.57 13.29 0.80
N LEU A 27 -7.39 12.97 -0.48
CA LEU A 27 -7.85 11.70 -1.06
C LEU A 27 -6.67 10.96 -1.68
N LEU A 28 -6.49 9.70 -1.30
CA LEU A 28 -5.57 8.76 -1.93
C LEU A 28 -6.37 7.77 -2.77
N ILE A 29 -6.09 7.70 -4.07
CA ILE A 29 -6.50 6.58 -4.92
C ILE A 29 -5.31 5.63 -5.01
N ASP A 30 -5.39 4.59 -4.21
CA ASP A 30 -4.39 3.53 -4.24
C ASP A 30 -4.56 2.64 -5.48
N ASN A 31 -3.45 2.06 -5.94
CA ASN A 31 -3.46 1.06 -7.00
C ASN A 31 -4.15 1.57 -8.30
N VAL A 32 -3.90 2.83 -8.67
CA VAL A 32 -4.64 3.54 -9.73
C VAL A 32 -4.50 2.89 -11.12
N ASN A 33 -3.40 2.17 -11.35
CA ASN A 33 -3.10 1.44 -12.59
C ASN A 33 -4.05 0.24 -12.84
N PHE A 34 -4.81 -0.23 -11.85
CA PHE A 34 -5.87 -1.24 -12.07
C PHE A 34 -7.20 -0.63 -12.53
N CYS A 35 -7.33 0.69 -12.46
CA CYS A 35 -8.50 1.39 -12.93
C CYS A 35 -8.46 1.49 -14.46
N SER A 36 -9.61 1.34 -15.14
CA SER A 36 -9.66 1.54 -16.59
C SER A 36 -9.38 3.00 -16.94
N ALA A 37 -8.66 3.23 -18.04
CA ALA A 37 -8.34 4.58 -18.51
C ALA A 37 -9.61 5.46 -18.64
N SER A 38 -10.71 4.88 -19.13
CA SER A 38 -12.00 5.57 -19.27
C SER A 38 -12.58 6.09 -17.96
N VAL A 39 -12.31 5.43 -16.82
CA VAL A 39 -12.79 5.89 -15.51
C VAL A 39 -11.90 7.02 -15.00
N LEU A 40 -10.58 6.89 -15.15
CA LEU A 40 -9.64 7.95 -14.78
C LEU A 40 -9.83 9.20 -15.63
N ASP A 41 -10.17 9.04 -16.91
CA ASP A 41 -10.39 10.15 -17.83
C ASP A 41 -11.54 11.07 -17.39
N ARG A 42 -12.47 10.57 -16.56
CA ARG A 42 -13.52 11.39 -15.96
C ARG A 42 -12.99 12.41 -14.95
N LEU A 43 -11.77 12.20 -14.44
CA LEU A 43 -11.09 13.13 -13.55
C LEU A 43 -10.28 14.18 -14.30
N ASN A 44 -10.12 14.07 -15.63
CA ASN A 44 -9.31 15.02 -16.40
C ASN A 44 -9.75 16.48 -16.18
N ALA A 45 -11.05 16.75 -16.29
CA ALA A 45 -11.59 18.11 -16.12
C ALA A 45 -11.40 18.66 -14.70
N LEU A 46 -11.40 17.78 -13.69
CA LEU A 46 -11.12 18.14 -12.30
C LEU A 46 -9.66 18.53 -12.09
N LEU A 47 -8.75 17.92 -12.85
CA LEU A 47 -7.30 18.05 -12.69
C LEU A 47 -6.67 19.10 -13.61
N GLU A 48 -7.48 19.83 -14.37
CA GLU A 48 -7.06 21.05 -15.04
C GLU A 48 -6.92 22.24 -14.05
N PRO A 49 -6.17 23.30 -14.40
CA PRO A 49 -6.17 24.53 -13.63
C PRO A 49 -7.59 25.10 -13.47
N ASN A 50 -8.01 25.34 -12.23
CA ASN A 50 -9.39 25.71 -11.87
C ASN A 50 -10.44 24.68 -12.29
N GLY A 51 -10.04 23.41 -12.38
CA GLY A 51 -10.89 22.29 -12.75
C GLY A 51 -12.04 22.06 -11.78
N VAL A 52 -13.10 21.44 -12.28
CA VAL A 52 -14.32 21.10 -11.54
C VAL A 52 -14.75 19.68 -11.84
N LEU A 53 -15.44 19.05 -10.88
CA LEU A 53 -16.05 17.73 -11.10
C LEU A 53 -17.52 17.90 -11.52
N THR A 54 -17.84 17.46 -12.73
CA THR A 54 -19.23 17.42 -13.23
C THR A 54 -19.81 16.02 -13.03
N VAL A 55 -20.94 15.92 -12.34
CA VAL A 55 -21.59 14.67 -11.96
C VAL A 55 -22.89 14.50 -12.77
N ASN A 56 -22.75 14.00 -14.00
CA ASN A 56 -23.87 13.80 -14.90
C ASN A 56 -24.84 12.70 -14.44
N GLU A 57 -24.35 11.70 -13.70
CA GLU A 57 -25.12 10.53 -13.25
C GLU A 57 -26.23 10.88 -12.26
N ARG A 58 -26.09 11.99 -11.54
CA ARG A 58 -27.12 12.48 -10.63
C ARG A 58 -28.34 13.02 -11.39
N GLY A 59 -28.22 13.23 -12.70
CA GLY A 59 -29.20 13.91 -13.51
C GLY A 59 -29.21 15.42 -13.26
N THR A 60 -30.19 16.10 -13.84
CA THR A 60 -30.40 17.54 -13.63
C THR A 60 -31.29 17.77 -12.41
N VAL A 61 -30.80 18.59 -11.48
CA VAL A 61 -31.60 19.12 -10.37
C VAL A 61 -31.82 20.60 -10.67
N ASP A 62 -33.08 21.02 -10.68
CA ASP A 62 -33.48 22.41 -11.02
C ASP A 62 -32.97 22.90 -12.39
N GLY A 63 -32.84 21.97 -13.35
CA GLY A 63 -32.35 22.27 -14.70
C GLY A 63 -30.84 22.43 -14.83
N THR A 64 -30.09 22.21 -13.74
CA THR A 64 -28.63 22.29 -13.71
C THR A 64 -27.98 20.94 -13.43
N ILE A 65 -26.83 20.69 -14.06
CA ILE A 65 -26.00 19.52 -13.75
C ILE A 65 -25.18 19.86 -12.51
N LEU A 66 -25.03 18.89 -11.60
CA LEU A 66 -24.17 19.09 -10.43
C LEU A 66 -22.71 19.27 -10.86
N THR A 67 -22.17 20.45 -10.60
CA THR A 67 -20.76 20.77 -10.76
C THR A 67 -20.17 21.13 -9.40
N ILE A 68 -19.07 20.48 -9.04
CA ILE A 68 -18.40 20.64 -7.75
C ILE A 68 -17.05 21.29 -7.98
N THR A 69 -16.89 22.51 -7.45
CA THR A 69 -15.59 23.17 -7.36
C THR A 69 -14.81 22.59 -6.19
N PRO A 70 -13.55 22.16 -6.37
CA PRO A 70 -12.74 21.62 -5.29
C PRO A 70 -12.48 22.68 -4.22
N HIS A 71 -12.59 22.29 -2.96
CA HIS A 71 -12.17 23.13 -1.84
C HIS A 71 -10.66 23.45 -1.95
N PRO A 72 -10.19 24.67 -1.60
CA PRO A 72 -8.78 25.06 -1.74
C PRO A 72 -7.77 24.13 -1.04
N ASP A 73 -8.18 23.49 0.06
CA ASP A 73 -7.34 22.55 0.82
C ASP A 73 -7.37 21.10 0.31
N PHE A 74 -8.23 20.79 -0.68
CA PHE A 74 -8.32 19.46 -1.26
C PHE A 74 -6.99 19.07 -1.92
N ARG A 75 -6.52 17.84 -1.66
CA ARG A 75 -5.34 17.26 -2.31
C ARG A 75 -5.67 15.86 -2.78
N LEU A 76 -5.27 15.55 -4.02
CA LEU A 76 -5.43 14.22 -4.62
C LEU A 76 -4.07 13.57 -4.80
N PHE A 77 -3.95 12.35 -4.30
CA PHE A 77 -2.77 11.50 -4.45
C PHE A 77 -3.15 10.24 -5.21
N PHE A 78 -2.29 9.84 -6.13
CA PHE A 78 -2.37 8.54 -6.79
C PHE A 78 -1.17 7.71 -6.36
N ALA A 79 -1.41 6.46 -5.96
CA ALA A 79 -0.37 5.46 -5.79
C ALA A 79 -0.54 4.37 -6.85
N MET A 80 0.57 3.90 -7.41
CA MET A 80 0.58 2.79 -8.37
C MET A 80 1.86 1.99 -8.27
N ASP A 81 1.78 0.73 -8.70
CA ASP A 81 2.94 -0.12 -8.95
C ASP A 81 3.20 -0.17 -10.46
N PRO A 82 4.32 0.41 -10.97
CA PRO A 82 4.62 0.42 -12.39
C PRO A 82 4.83 -0.99 -12.98
N LYS A 83 5.09 -2.01 -12.14
CA LYS A 83 5.19 -3.40 -12.60
C LYS A 83 3.83 -4.00 -12.98
N ARG A 84 2.73 -3.36 -12.60
CA ARG A 84 1.36 -3.86 -12.78
C ARG A 84 0.51 -3.00 -13.72
N GLY A 85 1.16 -2.18 -14.55
CA GLY A 85 0.54 -1.34 -15.56
C GLY A 85 0.90 0.13 -15.40
N GLU A 86 0.45 0.92 -16.37
CA GLU A 86 0.66 2.37 -16.38
C GLU A 86 -0.67 3.12 -16.49
N ILE A 87 -0.69 4.35 -16.00
CA ILE A 87 -1.78 5.31 -16.29
C ILE A 87 -1.46 6.10 -17.57
N SER A 88 -2.50 6.65 -18.22
CA SER A 88 -2.34 7.36 -19.49
C SER A 88 -1.40 8.57 -19.34
N ARG A 89 -0.63 8.88 -20.39
CA ARG A 89 0.24 10.07 -20.41
C ARG A 89 -0.54 11.36 -20.11
N ALA A 90 -1.79 11.45 -20.58
CA ALA A 90 -2.66 12.59 -20.31
C ALA A 90 -2.90 12.76 -18.80
N MET A 91 -3.15 11.66 -18.07
CA MET A 91 -3.33 11.72 -16.62
C MET A 91 -2.05 12.11 -15.90
N ARG A 92 -0.92 11.51 -16.30
CA ARG A 92 0.41 11.80 -15.77
C ARG A 92 0.81 13.26 -15.88
N ASN A 93 0.52 13.87 -17.03
CA ASN A 93 0.84 15.27 -17.31
C ASN A 93 0.05 16.28 -16.45
N ARG A 94 -0.93 15.83 -15.65
CA ARG A 94 -1.72 16.68 -14.74
C ARG A 94 -1.25 16.63 -13.29
N GLY A 95 -0.26 15.80 -12.99
CA GLY A 95 0.26 15.61 -11.64
C GLY A 95 1.76 15.86 -11.55
N ILE A 96 2.24 15.80 -10.31
CA ILE A 96 3.66 15.65 -10.01
C ILE A 96 3.91 14.16 -9.80
N GLU A 97 4.85 13.60 -10.54
CA GLU A 97 5.27 12.21 -10.37
C GLU A 97 6.46 12.14 -9.42
N ILE A 98 6.36 11.26 -8.43
CA ILE A 98 7.43 10.95 -7.48
C ILE A 98 7.66 9.45 -7.57
N TYR A 99 8.87 9.05 -7.96
CA TYR A 99 9.29 7.66 -7.96
C TYR A 99 9.96 7.33 -6.63
N ILE A 100 9.44 6.32 -5.93
CA ILE A 100 10.06 5.80 -4.72
C ILE A 100 10.89 4.59 -5.12
N LEU A 101 12.19 4.65 -4.85
CA LEU A 101 13.12 3.54 -5.14
C LEU A 101 12.69 2.29 -4.37
N GLY A 102 12.61 1.17 -5.07
CA GLY A 102 12.36 -0.13 -4.49
C GLY A 102 13.60 -0.75 -3.85
N GLU A 103 13.42 -1.87 -3.18
CA GLU A 103 14.50 -2.58 -2.47
C GLU A 103 15.60 -3.15 -3.37
N ASP A 104 15.26 -3.36 -4.65
CA ASP A 104 16.17 -3.89 -5.66
C ASP A 104 16.81 -2.79 -6.52
N ASP A 105 16.42 -1.52 -6.31
CA ASP A 105 17.00 -0.37 -6.99
C ASP A 105 18.33 0.04 -6.31
N GLU A 106 19.28 0.56 -7.09
CA GLU A 106 20.55 1.09 -6.55
C GLU A 106 20.26 2.29 -5.63
N CYS A 107 20.95 2.37 -4.47
CA CYS A 107 20.69 3.36 -3.41
C CYS A 107 19.29 3.28 -2.77
N SER A 108 18.82 2.07 -2.46
CA SER A 108 17.59 1.84 -1.69
C SER A 108 17.71 2.29 -0.21
N PHE A 109 16.83 1.77 0.66
CA PHE A 109 16.76 2.10 2.08
C PHE A 109 18.13 1.97 2.77
N SER A 110 18.53 3.02 3.49
CA SER A 110 19.72 2.95 4.34
C SER A 110 19.53 1.93 5.46
N LYS A 111 20.63 1.48 6.08
CA LYS A 111 20.56 0.60 7.26
C LYS A 111 19.70 1.24 8.34
N GLU A 112 19.86 2.55 8.54
CA GLU A 112 19.14 3.35 9.53
C GLU A 112 17.64 3.41 9.23
N ASP A 113 17.25 3.54 7.97
CA ASP A 113 15.83 3.52 7.55
C ASP A 113 15.20 2.16 7.90
N ILE A 114 15.87 1.06 7.57
CA ILE A 114 15.36 -0.30 7.83
C ILE A 114 15.24 -0.55 9.34
N LEU A 115 16.23 -0.13 10.12
CA LEU A 115 16.18 -0.25 11.59
C LEU A 115 15.06 0.60 12.20
N SER A 116 14.80 1.79 11.64
CA SER A 116 13.68 2.64 12.05
C SER A 116 12.34 1.97 11.76
N MET A 117 12.17 1.40 10.55
CA MET A 117 10.98 0.64 10.18
C MET A 117 10.78 -0.59 11.07
N LEU A 118 11.84 -1.34 11.39
CA LEU A 118 11.79 -2.46 12.33
C LEU A 118 11.36 -2.01 13.73
N THR A 119 11.87 -0.88 14.21
CA THR A 119 11.47 -0.32 15.51
C THR A 119 9.98 0.03 15.51
N ALA A 120 9.46 0.56 14.40
CA ALA A 120 8.03 0.87 14.23
C ALA A 120 7.11 -0.37 14.26
N THR A 121 7.65 -1.57 14.03
CA THR A 121 6.88 -2.83 14.19
C THR A 121 6.64 -3.21 15.66
N GLY A 122 7.23 -2.48 16.60
CA GLY A 122 7.20 -2.79 18.03
C GLY A 122 8.44 -3.54 18.53
N LEU A 123 9.38 -3.90 17.64
CA LEU A 123 10.65 -4.52 18.00
C LEU A 123 11.63 -3.47 18.54
N GLY A 124 11.46 -3.09 19.82
CA GLY A 124 12.27 -2.05 20.46
C GLY A 124 13.69 -2.47 20.88
N ASN A 125 14.05 -3.75 20.76
CA ASN A 125 15.38 -4.24 21.14
C ASN A 125 16.35 -4.15 19.97
N SER A 126 17.28 -3.19 20.04
CA SER A 126 18.26 -2.93 18.98
C SER A 126 19.10 -4.15 18.60
N ARG A 127 19.47 -5.02 19.55
CA ARG A 127 20.23 -6.24 19.26
C ARG A 127 19.41 -7.24 18.44
N LEU A 128 18.12 -7.36 18.73
CA LEU A 128 17.23 -8.25 17.98
C LEU A 128 16.94 -7.69 16.59
N SER A 129 16.75 -6.37 16.46
CA SER A 129 16.58 -5.70 15.17
C SER A 129 17.82 -5.87 14.29
N GLU A 130 19.02 -5.70 14.84
CA GLU A 130 20.30 -5.93 14.14
C GLU A 130 20.48 -7.39 13.75
N TRP A 131 20.17 -8.33 14.64
CA TRP A 131 20.21 -9.76 14.33
C TRP A 131 19.24 -10.13 13.20
N LEU A 132 18.01 -9.63 13.26
CA LEU A 132 16.98 -9.91 12.26
C LEU A 132 17.34 -9.31 10.90
N LEU A 133 17.92 -8.10 10.87
CA LEU A 133 18.45 -7.48 9.66
C LEU A 133 19.63 -8.28 9.08
N HIS A 134 20.55 -8.75 9.94
CA HIS A 134 21.67 -9.59 9.50
C HIS A 134 21.19 -10.92 8.91
N LEU A 135 20.21 -11.56 9.55
CA LEU A 135 19.55 -12.76 9.05
C LEU A 135 18.93 -12.50 7.67
N HIS A 136 18.15 -11.43 7.53
CA HIS A 136 17.48 -11.07 6.29
C HIS A 136 18.45 -10.83 5.14
N THR A 137 19.51 -10.06 5.38
CA THR A 137 20.53 -9.76 4.35
C THR A 137 21.33 -11.00 3.95
N THR A 138 21.62 -11.90 4.91
CA THR A 138 22.26 -13.19 4.63
C THR A 138 21.37 -14.09 3.77
N LEU A 139 20.07 -14.13 4.04
CA LEU A 139 19.11 -14.87 3.21
C LEU A 139 18.96 -14.26 1.82
N LYS A 140 18.89 -12.92 1.71
CA LYS A 140 18.78 -12.21 0.43
C LYS A 140 19.99 -12.45 -0.47
N SER A 141 21.20 -12.57 0.10
CA SER A 141 22.42 -12.88 -0.66
C SER A 141 22.56 -14.36 -1.04
N SER A 142 22.05 -15.26 -0.19
CA SER A 142 22.20 -16.72 -0.38
C SER A 142 21.15 -17.35 -1.30
N LEU A 143 19.98 -16.71 -1.46
CA LEU A 143 18.86 -17.26 -2.22
C LEU A 143 18.81 -16.76 -3.68
N PRO A 144 18.28 -17.58 -4.61
CA PRO A 144 18.07 -17.17 -5.99
C PRO A 144 17.03 -16.04 -6.07
N PHE A 145 17.14 -15.19 -7.11
CA PHE A 145 16.38 -13.95 -7.25
C PHE A 145 14.86 -14.10 -7.01
N ASN A 146 14.26 -15.17 -7.52
CA ASN A 146 12.83 -15.46 -7.38
C ASN A 146 12.38 -15.93 -5.98
N GLU A 147 13.32 -16.19 -5.08
CA GLU A 147 13.05 -16.66 -3.72
C GLU A 147 13.68 -15.77 -2.64
N ARG A 148 14.33 -14.66 -3.05
CA ARG A 148 14.87 -13.67 -2.12
C ARG A 148 13.74 -13.09 -1.26
N PRO A 149 13.95 -12.96 0.07
CA PRO A 149 13.01 -12.25 0.90
C PRO A 149 13.03 -10.75 0.56
N VAL A 150 11.90 -10.09 0.81
CA VAL A 150 11.70 -8.63 0.65
C VAL A 150 11.55 -7.95 2.01
N ILE A 151 11.69 -6.63 2.10
CA ILE A 151 11.54 -5.86 3.35
C ILE A 151 10.17 -6.10 3.97
N ALA A 152 9.12 -6.35 3.20
CA ALA A 152 7.83 -6.78 3.76
C ALA A 152 7.95 -8.04 4.63
N ASP A 153 8.77 -9.03 4.24
CA ASP A 153 9.07 -10.21 5.05
C ASP A 153 9.84 -9.81 6.32
N LEU A 154 10.81 -8.90 6.21
CA LEU A 154 11.57 -8.38 7.35
C LEU A 154 10.67 -7.69 8.39
N LEU A 155 9.76 -6.83 7.94
CA LEU A 155 8.82 -6.13 8.82
C LEU A 155 7.80 -7.08 9.43
N HIS A 156 7.33 -8.06 8.66
CA HIS A 156 6.45 -9.11 9.18
C HIS A 156 7.15 -9.92 10.28
N ALA A 157 8.40 -10.31 10.05
CA ALA A 157 9.24 -10.96 11.04
C ALA A 157 9.43 -10.09 12.30
N GLY A 158 9.67 -8.78 12.14
CA GLY A 158 9.80 -7.85 13.26
C GLY A 158 8.52 -7.76 14.11
N ALA A 159 7.36 -7.60 13.46
CA ALA A 159 6.07 -7.53 14.11
C ALA A 159 5.72 -8.84 14.83
N MET A 160 5.99 -9.99 14.20
CA MET A 160 5.78 -11.31 14.79
C MET A 160 6.69 -11.52 16.01
N PHE A 161 7.96 -11.12 15.92
CA PHE A 161 8.89 -11.20 17.05
C PHE A 161 8.41 -10.36 18.24
N ALA A 162 7.99 -9.12 17.99
CA ALA A 162 7.43 -8.23 19.01
C ALA A 162 6.17 -8.84 19.66
N GLN A 163 5.31 -9.46 18.85
CA GLN A 163 4.12 -10.14 19.36
C GLN A 163 4.46 -11.37 20.21
N LEU A 164 5.40 -12.22 19.80
CA LEU A 164 5.77 -13.43 20.54
C LEU A 164 6.43 -13.09 21.88
N THR A 165 7.31 -12.10 21.88
CA THR A 165 7.92 -11.61 23.13
C THR A 165 6.88 -10.99 24.06
N SER A 166 5.88 -10.27 23.54
CA SER A 166 4.75 -9.77 24.35
C SER A 166 3.92 -10.89 25.00
N LYS A 167 3.90 -12.09 24.38
CA LYS A 167 3.22 -13.29 24.88
C LYS A 167 4.07 -14.12 25.85
N GLY A 168 5.29 -13.66 26.17
CA GLY A 168 6.17 -14.32 27.14
C GLY A 168 7.11 -15.38 26.56
N PHE A 169 7.19 -15.52 25.23
CA PHE A 169 8.18 -16.40 24.60
C PHE A 169 9.60 -15.86 24.81
N SER A 170 10.57 -16.76 25.00
CA SER A 170 11.98 -16.37 25.01
C SER A 170 12.42 -15.89 23.62
N ALA A 171 13.50 -15.12 23.57
CA ALA A 171 14.04 -14.64 22.29
C ALA A 171 14.43 -15.79 21.34
N VAL A 172 14.87 -16.93 21.87
CA VAL A 172 15.26 -18.10 21.07
C VAL A 172 14.03 -18.76 20.46
N GLU A 173 12.99 -19.01 21.27
CA GLU A 173 11.74 -19.60 20.77
C GLU A 173 11.07 -18.68 19.74
N ALA A 174 11.04 -17.36 20.02
CA ALA A 174 10.51 -16.38 19.09
C ALA A 174 11.29 -16.35 17.76
N ALA A 175 12.63 -16.43 17.82
CA ALA A 175 13.47 -16.49 16.64
C ALA A 175 13.17 -17.74 15.79
N SER A 176 13.05 -18.91 16.41
CA SER A 176 12.72 -20.16 15.70
C SER A 176 11.38 -20.06 14.98
N HIS A 177 10.33 -19.58 15.65
CA HIS A 177 9.02 -19.39 15.04
C HIS A 177 9.05 -18.40 13.87
N VAL A 178 9.72 -17.26 14.04
CA VAL A 178 9.84 -16.23 13.00
C VAL A 178 10.56 -16.77 11.76
N VAL A 179 11.65 -17.51 11.96
CA VAL A 179 12.39 -18.13 10.86
C VAL A 179 11.50 -19.13 10.10
N GLU A 180 10.82 -20.00 10.83
CA GLU A 180 9.97 -21.02 10.24
C GLU A 180 8.80 -20.42 9.47
N ASP A 181 8.03 -19.53 10.08
CA ASP A 181 6.79 -19.02 9.50
C ASP A 181 7.04 -18.00 8.37
N VAL A 182 8.00 -17.10 8.55
CA VAL A 182 8.25 -16.02 7.59
C VAL A 182 9.17 -16.49 6.46
N TYR A 183 10.30 -17.10 6.81
CA TYR A 183 11.38 -17.35 5.86
C TYR A 183 11.36 -18.76 5.27
N VAL A 184 10.78 -19.76 5.93
CA VAL A 184 10.78 -21.16 5.45
C VAL A 184 9.44 -21.57 4.85
N SER A 185 8.35 -21.42 5.59
CA SER A 185 7.01 -21.94 5.22
C SER A 185 6.51 -21.38 3.90
N ASN A 186 6.78 -20.11 3.63
CA ASN A 186 6.37 -19.39 2.42
C ASN A 186 7.20 -19.73 1.16
N LYS A 187 8.24 -20.57 1.26
CA LYS A 187 9.06 -20.94 0.09
C LYS A 187 8.41 -22.03 -0.76
N ARG A 188 8.45 -21.84 -2.07
CA ARG A 188 7.85 -22.77 -3.06
C ARG A 188 8.72 -24.00 -3.30
N SER A 189 10.04 -23.84 -3.27
CA SER A 189 11.00 -24.91 -3.53
C SER A 189 11.26 -25.78 -2.29
N SER A 190 11.06 -27.09 -2.43
CA SER A 190 11.40 -28.07 -1.39
C SER A 190 12.90 -28.11 -1.10
N THR A 191 13.74 -27.85 -2.10
CA THR A 191 15.19 -27.78 -1.97
C THR A 191 15.61 -26.58 -1.13
N THR A 192 15.00 -25.42 -1.36
CA THR A 192 15.27 -24.22 -0.58
C THR A 192 14.83 -24.39 0.87
N LYS A 193 13.67 -25.02 1.09
CA LYS A 193 13.21 -25.38 2.45
C LYS A 193 14.24 -26.26 3.17
N GLN A 194 14.79 -27.27 2.51
CA GLN A 194 15.84 -28.12 3.08
C GLN A 194 17.13 -27.34 3.38
N VAL A 195 17.57 -26.47 2.48
CA VAL A 195 18.77 -25.63 2.70
C VAL A 195 18.57 -24.69 3.88
N LEU A 196 17.41 -24.05 3.99
CA LEU A 196 17.11 -23.17 5.12
C LEU A 196 17.03 -23.94 6.43
N LEU A 197 16.35 -25.09 6.46
CA LEU A 197 16.31 -25.95 7.65
C LEU A 197 17.71 -26.39 8.08
N LEU A 198 18.62 -26.68 7.14
CA LEU A 198 20.02 -27.00 7.45
C LEU A 198 20.81 -25.80 7.98
N ILE A 199 20.53 -24.59 7.49
CA ILE A 199 21.16 -23.35 7.97
C ILE A 199 20.70 -23.01 9.39
N PHE A 200 19.46 -23.35 9.76
CA PHE A 200 18.86 -22.99 11.04
C PHE A 200 18.83 -24.09 12.11
N MET A 201 19.24 -25.32 11.77
CA MET A 201 19.39 -26.44 12.73
C MET A 201 20.82 -26.60 13.30
N LEU A 202 21.67 -25.57 13.18
CA LEU A 202 22.98 -25.45 13.84
C LEU A 202 22.95 -24.32 14.88
#